data_AF-A0A3T1D0N9-F1
#
_entry.id   AF-A0A3T1D0N9-F1
#
_cell.length_a   1.000
_cell.length_b   1.000
_cell.length_c   1.000
_cell.angle_alpha   90.00
_cell.angle_beta   90.00
_cell.angle_gamma   90.00
#
_symmetry.space_group_name_H-M   'P 1'
#
loop_
_entity.id
_entity.type
_entity.pdbx_description
1 polymer ?
#
loop_
_entity_poly.entity_id
_entity_poly.type
_entity_poly.pdbx_seq_one_letter_code
_entity_poly.pdbx_strand_id
1 'polypeptide(L)'
;MTFELIAQTDKPDKKVYSITEKGIDSLREWLAEPSAIPVMRDEINLKAYCISTVDPEISRKLFDDRLDYYQTRLLHFQEKISLIQSKCGISDGEAPPYHSPLFGSYILLKKGVMSYRTNIEWCEWVLSILPEENKK
;
A
#
# COMPACT_ATOMS: atom_id res chain seq x y z
N MET A 1 24.46 7.45 -13.08
CA MET A 1 24.46 6.07 -12.53
C MET A 1 25.78 5.41 -12.85
N THR A 2 26.39 4.76 -11.87
CA THR A 2 27.51 3.82 -12.07
C THR A 2 27.00 2.40 -11.81
N PHE A 3 27.67 1.39 -12.35
CA PHE A 3 27.35 -0.01 -12.06
C PHE A 3 28.60 -0.81 -11.73
N GLU A 4 28.44 -1.79 -10.85
CA GLU A 4 29.43 -2.82 -10.53
C GLU A 4 28.88 -4.19 -10.92
N LEU A 5 29.73 -5.05 -11.49
CA LEU A 5 29.40 -6.44 -11.77
C LEU A 5 29.77 -7.30 -10.56
N ILE A 6 28.76 -7.89 -9.93
CA ILE A 6 28.93 -8.85 -8.85
C ILE A 6 28.83 -10.26 -9.45
N ALA A 7 29.95 -10.99 -9.41
CA ALA A 7 30.01 -12.37 -9.84
C ALA A 7 29.10 -13.25 -8.97
N GLN A 8 28.35 -14.15 -9.62
CA GLN A 8 27.49 -15.10 -8.93
C GLN A 8 27.85 -16.53 -9.34
N THR A 9 27.88 -17.44 -8.37
CA THR A 9 28.36 -18.82 -8.58
C THR A 9 27.36 -19.68 -9.36
N ASP A 10 26.05 -19.46 -9.15
CA ASP A 10 24.97 -20.29 -9.74
C ASP A 10 24.02 -19.51 -10.67
N LYS A 11 24.30 -18.23 -10.94
CA LYS A 11 23.47 -17.32 -11.74
C LYS A 11 24.35 -16.37 -12.55
N PRO A 12 23.83 -15.77 -13.65
CA PRO A 12 24.55 -14.71 -14.35
C PRO A 12 24.92 -13.55 -13.42
N ASP A 13 26.07 -12.93 -13.69
CA ASP A 13 26.57 -11.79 -12.91
C ASP A 13 25.52 -10.68 -12.76
N LYS A 14 25.43 -10.13 -11.56
CA LYS A 14 24.47 -9.07 -11.23
C LYS A 14 25.11 -7.71 -11.44
N LYS A 15 24.47 -6.84 -12.23
CA LYS A 15 24.78 -5.41 -12.22
C LYS A 15 24.11 -4.75 -11.01
N VAL A 16 24.90 -4.21 -10.09
CA VAL A 16 24.42 -3.37 -8.99
C VAL A 16 24.67 -1.92 -9.34
N TYR A 17 23.61 -1.10 -9.28
CA TYR A 17 23.67 0.31 -9.64
C TYR A 17 23.79 1.18 -8.40
N SER A 18 24.62 2.23 -8.51
CA SER A 18 24.76 3.27 -7.50
C SER A 18 24.36 4.62 -8.09
N ILE A 19 23.64 5.41 -7.28
CA ILE A 19 23.26 6.77 -7.66
C ILE A 19 24.52 7.64 -7.69
N THR A 20 24.64 8.48 -8.71
CA THR A 20 25.73 9.45 -8.86
C THR A 20 25.35 10.79 -8.21
N GLU A 21 26.31 11.66 -7.92
CA GLU A 21 26.02 13.02 -7.41
C GLU A 21 25.02 13.77 -8.29
N LYS A 22 25.26 13.82 -9.61
CA LYS A 22 24.31 14.35 -10.59
C LYS A 22 22.91 13.74 -10.49
N GLY A 23 22.83 12.45 -10.13
CA GLY A 23 21.56 11.74 -9.96
C GLY A 23 20.85 12.13 -8.66
N ILE A 24 21.61 12.38 -7.58
CA ILE A 24 21.08 12.94 -6.34
C ILE A 24 20.55 14.36 -6.58
N ASP A 25 21.27 15.18 -7.35
CA ASP A 25 20.83 16.54 -7.67
C ASP A 25 19.56 16.53 -8.53
N SER A 26 19.49 15.68 -9.56
CA SER A 26 18.26 15.49 -10.34
C SER A 26 17.09 15.01 -9.48
N LEU A 27 17.34 14.15 -8.48
CA LEU A 27 16.31 13.70 -7.54
C LEU A 27 15.81 14.84 -6.64
N ARG A 28 16.71 15.72 -6.18
CA ARG A 28 16.37 16.90 -5.37
C ARG A 28 15.55 17.90 -6.17
N GLU A 29 15.93 18.16 -7.41
CA GLU A 29 15.18 19.01 -8.33
C GLU A 29 13.76 18.47 -8.53
N TRP A 30 13.62 17.19 -8.85
CA TRP A 30 12.33 16.54 -9.01
C TRP A 30 11.45 16.58 -7.74
N LEU A 31 12.04 16.43 -6.55
CA LEU A 31 11.29 16.54 -5.28
C LEU A 31 10.72 17.94 -5.01
N ALA A 32 11.29 18.98 -5.64
CA ALA A 32 10.81 20.36 -5.53
C ALA A 32 9.69 20.68 -6.53
N GLU A 33 9.44 19.81 -7.52
CA GLU A 33 8.38 19.98 -8.49
C GLU A 33 7.00 19.64 -7.88
N PRO A 34 5.92 20.34 -8.24
CA PRO A 34 4.58 19.96 -7.85
C PRO A 34 4.24 18.54 -8.33
N SER A 35 3.59 17.75 -7.47
CA SER A 35 3.11 16.43 -7.87
C SER A 35 1.96 16.55 -8.87
N ALA A 36 1.94 15.64 -9.85
CA ALA A 36 0.82 15.53 -10.77
C ALA A 36 -0.48 15.16 -10.04
N ILE A 37 -1.61 15.53 -10.62
CA ILE A 37 -2.93 15.12 -10.12
C ILE A 37 -2.99 13.58 -10.10
N PRO A 38 -3.35 12.96 -8.96
CA PRO A 38 -3.38 11.52 -8.85
C PRO A 38 -4.48 10.91 -9.73
N VAL A 39 -4.16 9.84 -10.45
CA VAL A 39 -5.13 9.02 -11.19
C VAL A 39 -5.41 7.76 -10.38
N MET A 40 -6.65 7.61 -9.91
CA MET A 40 -7.07 6.42 -9.16
C MET A 40 -7.75 5.42 -10.09
N ARG A 41 -7.28 4.17 -10.11
CA ARG A 41 -7.89 3.06 -10.83
C ARG A 41 -8.00 1.87 -9.89
N ASP A 42 -9.22 1.54 -9.50
CA ASP A 42 -9.53 0.35 -8.73
C ASP A 42 -10.76 -0.35 -9.33
N GLU A 43 -10.59 -1.62 -9.68
CA GLU A 43 -11.63 -2.46 -10.28
C GLU A 43 -12.83 -2.64 -9.34
N ILE A 44 -12.61 -2.63 -8.01
CA ILE A 44 -13.72 -2.79 -7.05
C ILE A 44 -14.70 -1.63 -7.16
N ASN A 45 -14.24 -0.41 -7.46
CA ASN A 45 -15.10 0.76 -7.61
C ASN A 45 -16.02 0.62 -8.82
N LEU A 46 -15.51 0.09 -9.93
CA LEU A 46 -16.31 -0.18 -11.12
C LEU A 46 -17.30 -1.32 -10.88
N LYS A 47 -16.88 -2.39 -10.19
CA LYS A 47 -17.78 -3.48 -9.82
C LYS A 47 -18.89 -3.02 -8.87
N ALA A 48 -18.56 -2.18 -7.89
CA ALA A 48 -19.53 -1.57 -6.98
C ALA A 48 -20.57 -0.73 -7.75
N TYR A 49 -20.14 0.02 -8.76
CA TYR A 49 -21.05 0.78 -9.61
C TYR A 49 -22.03 -0.12 -10.37
N CYS A 50 -21.59 -1.28 -10.84
CA CYS A 50 -22.41 -2.23 -11.59
C CYS A 50 -23.10 -3.29 -10.71
N ILE A 51 -23.04 -3.18 -9.38
CA ILE A 51 -23.36 -4.30 -8.46
C ILE A 51 -24.81 -4.79 -8.57
N SER A 52 -25.72 -3.92 -8.99
CA SER A 52 -27.15 -4.25 -9.17
C SER A 52 -27.45 -5.20 -10.32
N THR A 53 -26.48 -5.51 -11.20
CA THR A 53 -26.69 -6.39 -12.35
C THR A 53 -26.47 -7.87 -12.04
N VAL A 54 -26.05 -8.21 -10.81
CA VAL A 54 -25.78 -9.59 -10.39
C VAL A 54 -26.58 -9.94 -9.14
N ASP A 55 -26.66 -11.23 -8.84
CA ASP A 55 -27.36 -11.70 -7.64
C ASP A 55 -26.69 -11.16 -6.35
N PRO A 56 -27.47 -10.90 -5.29
CA PRO A 56 -26.94 -10.42 -4.01
C PRO A 56 -25.83 -11.30 -3.44
N GLU A 57 -25.89 -12.62 -3.61
CA GLU A 57 -24.86 -13.56 -3.14
C GLU A 57 -23.49 -13.30 -3.80
N ILE A 58 -23.48 -13.07 -5.12
CA ILE A 58 -22.27 -12.74 -5.88
C ILE A 58 -21.70 -11.41 -5.38
N SER A 59 -22.58 -10.44 -5.12
CA SER A 59 -22.21 -9.14 -4.59
C SER A 59 -21.58 -9.24 -3.21
N ARG A 60 -22.22 -9.98 -2.28
CA ARG A 60 -21.70 -10.16 -0.91
C ARG A 60 -20.34 -10.85 -0.95
N LYS A 61 -20.21 -11.95 -1.70
CA LYS A 61 -18.94 -12.66 -1.86
C LYS A 61 -17.81 -11.74 -2.35
N LEU A 62 -18.08 -10.88 -3.33
CA LEU A 62 -17.10 -9.93 -3.86
C LEU A 62 -16.55 -9.00 -2.75
N PHE A 63 -17.42 -8.47 -1.90
CA PHE A 63 -17.03 -7.56 -0.82
C PHE A 63 -16.42 -8.30 0.38
N ASP A 64 -16.86 -9.52 0.69
CA ASP A 64 -16.25 -10.37 1.71
C ASP A 64 -14.80 -10.74 1.33
N ASP A 65 -14.58 -11.21 0.10
CA ASP A 65 -13.24 -11.54 -0.41
C ASP A 65 -12.32 -10.29 -0.38
N ARG A 66 -12.90 -9.11 -0.62
CA ARG A 66 -12.17 -7.83 -0.58
C ARG A 66 -11.88 -7.35 0.83
N LEU A 67 -12.80 -7.56 1.76
CA LEU A 67 -12.65 -7.25 3.17
C LEU A 67 -11.50 -8.07 3.78
N ASP A 68 -11.47 -9.38 3.53
CA ASP A 68 -10.40 -10.28 3.98
C ASP A 68 -9.02 -9.83 3.46
N TYR A 69 -8.96 -9.45 2.18
CA TYR A 69 -7.75 -8.87 1.59
C TYR A 69 -7.29 -7.62 2.37
N TYR A 70 -8.18 -6.66 2.63
CA TYR A 70 -7.78 -5.44 3.34
C TYR A 70 -7.38 -5.69 4.79
N GLN A 71 -8.06 -6.60 5.50
CA GLN A 71 -7.70 -6.99 6.87
C GLN A 71 -6.31 -7.63 6.92
N THR A 72 -6.02 -8.56 6.02
CA THR A 72 -4.69 -9.18 5.91
C THR A 72 -3.60 -8.13 5.63
N ARG A 73 -3.87 -7.19 4.71
CA ARG A 73 -2.91 -6.12 4.37
C ARG A 73 -2.71 -5.12 5.49
N LEU A 74 -3.77 -4.82 6.24
CA LEU A 74 -3.72 -3.94 7.41
C LEU A 74 -2.77 -4.52 8.47
N LEU A 75 -2.93 -5.79 8.83
CA LEU A 75 -2.06 -6.47 9.80
C LEU A 75 -0.60 -6.44 9.36
N HIS A 76 -0.32 -6.81 8.11
CA HIS A 76 1.06 -6.78 7.56
C HIS A 76 1.70 -5.38 7.62
N PHE A 77 0.92 -4.33 7.40
CA PHE A 77 1.43 -2.95 7.44
C PHE A 77 1.66 -2.50 8.89
N GLN A 78 0.80 -2.91 9.82
CA GLN A 78 0.99 -2.67 11.25
C GLN A 78 2.26 -3.34 11.77
N GLU A 79 2.50 -4.61 11.42
CA GLU A 79 3.73 -5.33 11.80
C GLU A 79 5.00 -4.64 11.30
N LYS A 80 4.99 -4.16 10.05
CA LYS A 80 6.11 -3.38 9.49
C LYS A 80 6.35 -2.07 10.22
N ILE A 81 5.30 -1.39 10.65
CA ILE A 81 5.40 -0.17 11.44
C ILE A 81 6.04 -0.49 12.80
N SER A 82 5.59 -1.55 13.48
CA SER A 82 6.18 -2.02 14.73
C SER A 82 7.67 -2.38 14.58
N LEU A 83 8.06 -2.99 13.46
CA LEU A 83 9.46 -3.27 13.18
C LEU A 83 10.29 -1.99 13.00
N ILE A 84 9.76 -0.97 12.32
CA ILE A 84 10.44 0.34 12.18
C ILE A 84 10.59 1.00 13.55
N GLN A 85 9.53 0.98 14.37
CA GLN A 85 9.55 1.57 15.70
C GLN A 85 10.60 0.91 16.60
N SER A 86 10.63 -0.43 16.60
CA SER A 86 11.66 -1.21 17.30
C SER A 86 13.08 -0.88 16.83
N LYS A 87 13.31 -0.80 15.51
CA LYS A 87 14.63 -0.44 14.95
C LYS A 87 15.08 0.98 15.29
N CYS A 88 14.14 1.91 15.41
CA CYS A 88 14.42 3.30 15.77
C CYS A 88 14.43 3.54 17.28
N GLY A 89 14.03 2.56 18.11
CA GLY A 89 13.89 2.73 19.55
C GLY A 89 12.82 3.75 19.95
N ILE A 90 11.77 3.90 19.14
CA ILE A 90 10.68 4.87 19.35
C ILE A 90 9.40 4.17 19.80
N SER A 91 8.54 4.90 20.50
CA SER A 91 7.31 4.37 21.09
C SER A 91 6.16 4.26 20.07
N ASP A 92 5.06 3.64 20.50
CA ASP A 92 3.84 3.60 19.70
C ASP A 92 3.24 4.99 19.45
N GLY A 93 3.02 5.31 18.18
CA GLY A 93 2.51 6.61 17.75
C GLY A 93 3.58 7.65 17.42
N GLU A 94 4.85 7.40 17.77
CA GLU A 94 5.96 8.27 17.38
C GLU A 94 6.42 8.00 15.94
N ALA A 95 6.97 9.03 15.30
CA ALA A 95 7.55 8.93 13.97
C ALA A 95 9.08 8.82 14.07
N PRO A 96 9.74 8.11 13.14
CA PRO A 96 11.20 8.12 13.04
C PRO A 96 11.74 9.55 12.86
N PRO A 97 13.02 9.81 13.21
CA PRO A 97 13.66 11.09 12.91
C PRO A 97 13.63 11.41 11.42
N TYR A 98 13.50 12.69 11.05
CA TYR A 98 13.36 13.13 9.65
C TYR A 98 14.49 12.63 8.73
N HIS A 99 15.73 12.66 9.20
CA HIS A 99 16.90 12.19 8.45
C HIS A 99 17.12 10.66 8.52
N SER A 100 16.21 9.92 9.17
CA SER A 100 16.27 8.46 9.17
C SER A 100 15.95 7.91 7.78
N PRO A 101 16.70 6.90 7.29
CA PRO A 101 16.36 6.22 6.04
C PRO A 101 14.99 5.53 6.09
N LEU A 102 14.44 5.29 7.29
CA LEU A 102 13.14 4.66 7.50
C LEU A 102 11.97 5.66 7.51
N PHE A 103 12.23 6.97 7.56
CA PHE A 103 11.19 8.00 7.69
C PHE A 103 10.18 7.97 6.54
N GLY A 104 10.65 7.97 5.29
CA GLY A 104 9.78 7.90 4.11
C GLY A 104 8.96 6.60 4.06
N SER A 105 9.59 5.47 4.42
CA SER A 105 8.91 4.17 4.49
C SER A 105 7.79 4.18 5.54
N TYR A 106 8.05 4.78 6.70
CA TYR A 106 7.07 4.91 7.77
C TYR A 106 5.85 5.74 7.34
N ILE A 107 6.07 6.89 6.69
CA ILE A 107 4.97 7.74 6.18
C ILE A 107 4.08 6.95 5.20
N LEU A 108 4.68 6.23 4.26
CA LEU A 108 3.93 5.44 3.27
C LEU A 108 3.16 4.28 3.91
N LEU A 109 3.75 3.59 4.89
CA LEU A 109 3.07 2.53 5.63
C LEU A 109 1.89 3.08 6.44
N LYS A 110 2.05 4.23 7.12
CA LYS A 110 0.95 4.89 7.84
C LYS A 110 -0.18 5.29 6.90
N LYS A 111 0.12 5.90 5.75
CA LYS A 111 -0.89 6.18 4.71
C LYS A 111 -1.61 4.89 4.30
N GLY A 112 -0.87 3.80 4.12
CA GLY A 112 -1.43 2.49 3.80
C GLY A 112 -2.41 1.99 4.86
N VAL A 113 -2.03 2.04 6.14
CA VAL A 113 -2.91 1.68 7.27
C VAL A 113 -4.20 2.50 7.27
N MET A 114 -4.09 3.83 7.13
CA MET A 114 -5.26 4.72 7.08
C MET A 114 -6.17 4.39 5.89
N SER A 115 -5.57 4.11 4.74
CA SER A 115 -6.31 3.71 3.53
C SER A 115 -7.02 2.39 3.73
N TYR A 116 -6.36 1.35 4.27
CA TYR A 116 -7.00 0.04 4.49
C TYR A 116 -8.12 0.10 5.52
N ARG A 117 -7.97 0.87 6.61
CA ARG A 117 -9.07 1.08 7.57
C ARG A 117 -10.30 1.67 6.92
N THR A 118 -10.11 2.74 6.14
CA THR A 118 -11.21 3.39 5.38
C THR A 118 -11.86 2.40 4.41
N ASN A 119 -11.07 1.57 3.73
CA ASN A 119 -11.61 0.58 2.80
C ASN A 119 -12.34 -0.58 3.50
N ILE A 120 -11.88 -1.00 4.68
CA ILE A 120 -12.57 -1.98 5.54
C ILE A 120 -13.93 -1.44 5.95
N GLU A 121 -13.95 -0.22 6.51
CA GLU A 121 -15.19 0.47 6.90
C GLU A 121 -16.17 0.58 5.72
N TRP A 122 -15.65 0.87 4.52
CA TRP A 122 -16.47 0.92 3.31
C TRP A 122 -17.02 -0.46 2.91
N CYS A 123 -16.21 -1.51 2.92
CA CYS A 123 -16.69 -2.87 2.62
C CYS A 123 -17.76 -3.33 3.62
N GLU A 124 -17.53 -3.12 4.92
CA GLU A 124 -18.48 -3.44 6.00
C GLU A 124 -19.79 -2.68 5.80
N TRP A 125 -19.72 -1.40 5.47
CA TRP A 125 -20.90 -0.59 5.16
C TRP A 125 -21.65 -1.14 3.93
N VAL A 126 -20.96 -1.49 2.84
CA VAL A 126 -21.62 -2.09 1.66
C VAL A 126 -22.32 -3.41 2.02
N LEU A 127 -21.64 -4.29 2.76
CA LEU A 127 -22.21 -5.56 3.21
C LEU A 127 -23.44 -5.38 4.12
N SER A 128 -23.52 -4.27 4.85
CA SER A 128 -24.66 -3.94 5.73
C SER A 128 -25.91 -3.50 4.98
N ILE A 129 -25.76 -2.95 3.76
CA ILE A 129 -26.89 -2.47 2.94
C ILE A 129 -27.26 -3.45 1.82
N LEU A 130 -26.40 -4.42 1.49
CA LEU A 130 -26.74 -5.48 0.54
C LEU A 130 -27.84 -6.37 1.11
N PRO A 131 -28.87 -6.72 0.32
CA PRO A 131 -29.97 -7.55 0.78
C PRO A 131 -29.46 -8.94 1.20
N GLU A 132 -30.07 -9.50 2.24
CA GLU A 132 -29.91 -10.93 2.57
C GLU A 132 -30.65 -11.79 1.54
N GLU A 133 -30.27 -13.06 1.43
CA GLU A 133 -30.92 -14.05 0.56
C GLU A 133 -32.45 -13.89 0.59
N ASN A 134 -33.05 -13.68 -0.58
CA ASN A 134 -34.46 -13.99 -0.75
C ASN A 134 -34.57 -15.52 -0.68
N LYS A 135 -34.83 -16.06 0.52
CA LYS A 135 -35.31 -17.44 0.67
C LYS A 135 -36.59 -17.58 -0.16
N LYS A 136 -36.45 -18.11 -1.36
CA LYS A 136 -37.55 -18.66 -2.15
C LYS A 136 -37.72 -20.14 -1.84
#